data_AF-A0A7S0ZA75-F1
#
_entry.id   AF-A0A7S0ZA75-F1
#
_cell.length_a   1.000
_cell.length_b   1.000
_cell.length_c   1.000
_cell.angle_alpha   90.00
_cell.angle_beta   90.00
_cell.angle_gamma   90.00
#
_symmetry.space_group_name_H-M   'P 1'
#
loop_
_entity.id
_entity.type
_entity.pdbx_description
1 polymer ?
#
loop_
_entity_poly.entity_id
_entity_poly.type
_entity_poly.pdbx_seq_one_letter_code
_entity_poly.pdbx_strand_id
1 'polypeptide(L)'
;RVLASGAATAAMPSFATSTWNIAAINNNPFEYYASSSAAPDARAASEGEDGDASYSNFMRGVERALRDDTDERAPLLDDVLRADMLDVLVDKLNRAGLCDVRAERCREYYVSYARGRSTRAYLRDVDVGAKRLCSMPDRVTNTVNVEMRGDDSSGIVNRRTVCRPTVINCYDGRFADEGAWWDAWVAYMFDTRVVVGGRERAMVEMLTPIKKAKYPAVSEEEEELGVGLQVFFLAAFDAALVRIATLAAGSFDVWQNIRAELYENLVKHKMSRTLDVVTTSLLRDVHDGDATRVCFLQEVGSAFADALRAREDIGAAYDVCCPSDMDPKRDQNSIVLMSKSFTNGNATPREVTSDVLRLMGERSASLSKGDFCAFVATGASDGKNYVFASFHGDTDGLQTKHITSAVDAFCADASNAVDVCVFGMDANTHSFHKDGKKQGVVDFIDYLKASTSFEACWTLANIDVESAHTTFSARTFLQAQLNKAVPLADAETHILTDRHPKDHILIRTSTPIAVRVLERINSVDFTSFTTSYDAGSMFPNARFPSDHAAVVFAFDLN
;
A
#
# COMPACT_ATOMS: atom_id res chain seq x y z
N ARG A 1 40.59 38.82 -41.58
CA ARG A 1 39.47 38.45 -40.68
C ARG A 1 39.56 36.96 -40.45
N VAL A 2 40.07 36.55 -39.29
CA VAL A 2 40.13 35.14 -38.88
C VAL A 2 38.71 34.71 -38.51
N LEU A 3 38.23 33.64 -39.13
CA LEU A 3 36.95 33.00 -38.81
C LEU A 3 37.10 32.30 -37.45
N ALA A 4 36.45 32.84 -36.43
CA ALA A 4 36.23 32.12 -35.18
C ALA A 4 35.15 31.07 -35.44
N SER A 5 35.55 29.80 -35.51
CA SER A 5 34.65 28.68 -35.33
C SER A 5 34.11 28.74 -33.90
N GLY A 6 32.84 29.13 -33.75
CA GLY A 6 32.14 28.98 -32.49
C GLY A 6 32.09 27.51 -32.13
N ALA A 7 32.89 27.11 -31.14
CA ALA A 7 32.67 25.85 -30.45
C ALA A 7 31.29 25.95 -29.81
N ALA A 8 30.34 25.14 -30.28
CA ALA A 8 29.09 24.94 -29.56
C ALA A 8 29.47 24.45 -28.16
N THR A 9 29.21 25.25 -27.14
CA THR A 9 29.26 24.79 -25.75
C THR A 9 28.31 23.62 -25.64
N ALA A 10 28.83 22.42 -25.38
CA ALA A 10 28.00 21.26 -25.12
C ALA A 10 27.02 21.62 -24.01
N ALA A 11 25.72 21.47 -24.26
CA ALA A 11 24.70 21.73 -23.25
C ALA A 11 24.98 20.81 -22.06
N MET A 12 24.96 21.37 -20.84
CA MET A 12 25.24 20.59 -19.64
C MET A 12 24.14 19.54 -19.43
N PRO A 13 24.49 18.30 -19.00
CA PRO A 13 23.49 17.28 -18.74
C PRO A 13 22.50 17.76 -17.67
N SER A 14 21.22 17.81 -18.05
CA SER A 14 20.11 18.18 -17.17
C SER A 14 19.23 16.95 -16.93
N PHE A 15 18.79 16.77 -15.70
CA PHE A 15 17.99 15.63 -15.28
C PHE A 15 16.71 16.10 -14.57
N ALA A 16 15.62 15.41 -14.84
CA ALA A 16 14.37 15.49 -14.11
C ALA A 16 14.00 14.07 -13.66
N THR A 17 14.24 13.81 -12.38
CA THR A 17 14.16 12.48 -11.79
C THR A 17 13.00 12.39 -10.83
N SER A 18 12.36 11.22 -10.72
CA SER A 18 11.30 11.00 -9.75
C SER A 18 11.42 9.64 -9.09
N THR A 19 11.10 9.54 -7.80
CA THR A 19 10.91 8.26 -7.12
C THR A 19 9.51 8.19 -6.53
N TRP A 20 8.89 7.02 -6.64
CA TRP A 20 7.54 6.82 -6.13
C TRP A 20 7.24 5.36 -5.80
N ASN A 21 6.92 5.09 -4.54
CA ASN A 21 6.28 3.85 -4.15
C ASN A 21 4.80 3.87 -4.57
N ILE A 22 4.40 2.96 -5.46
CA ILE A 22 3.02 2.89 -6.00
C ILE A 22 2.11 1.91 -5.23
N ALA A 23 2.56 1.50 -4.03
CA ALA A 23 1.96 0.50 -3.13
C ALA A 23 0.44 0.57 -2.97
N ALA A 24 -0.12 -0.56 -2.54
CA ALA A 24 -1.55 -0.85 -2.52
C ALA A 24 -2.39 0.13 -1.68
N ILE A 25 -3.48 0.62 -2.27
CA ILE A 25 -4.62 1.09 -1.48
C ILE A 25 -5.24 -0.16 -0.88
N ASN A 26 -5.36 -0.17 0.44
CA ASN A 26 -5.73 -1.36 1.19
C ASN A 26 -7.10 -1.92 0.76
N ASN A 27 -7.26 -3.24 0.86
CA ASN A 27 -8.53 -3.91 0.55
C ASN A 27 -9.66 -3.50 1.49
N ASN A 28 -9.30 -3.03 2.69
CA ASN A 28 -10.23 -2.39 3.61
C ASN A 28 -10.30 -0.87 3.30
N PRO A 29 -11.44 -0.36 2.80
CA PRO A 29 -11.58 1.04 2.39
C PRO A 29 -11.50 2.01 3.57
N PHE A 30 -11.63 1.51 4.79
CA PHE A 30 -11.59 2.28 6.02
C PHE A 30 -10.34 2.00 6.87
N GLU A 31 -9.34 1.26 6.38
CA GLU A 31 -8.20 0.91 7.25
C GLU A 31 -7.47 2.13 7.79
N TYR A 32 -7.35 3.16 6.95
CA TYR A 32 -6.75 4.44 7.29
C TYR A 32 -7.76 5.57 7.06
N TYR A 33 -7.59 6.67 7.79
CA TYR A 33 -8.40 7.85 7.54
C TYR A 33 -8.09 8.39 6.14
N ALA A 34 -9.10 8.41 5.28
CA ALA A 34 -8.98 8.95 3.94
C ALA A 34 -9.24 10.45 3.91
N SER A 35 -8.51 11.16 3.05
CA SER A 35 -8.90 12.49 2.56
C SER A 35 -9.79 12.29 1.32
N SER A 36 -11.09 12.12 1.56
CA SER A 36 -12.07 11.65 0.56
C SER A 36 -12.55 12.73 -0.42
N SER A 37 -12.25 14.01 -0.18
CA SER A 37 -12.70 15.10 -1.05
C SER A 37 -11.57 15.62 -1.95
N ALA A 38 -11.86 15.76 -3.25
CA ALA A 38 -11.00 16.47 -4.20
C ALA A 38 -10.94 17.99 -3.92
N ALA A 39 -11.88 18.51 -3.12
CA ALA A 39 -11.84 19.85 -2.54
C ALA A 39 -11.34 19.77 -1.08
N PRO A 40 -10.57 20.74 -0.58
CA PRO A 40 -10.21 20.80 0.83
C PRO A 40 -11.48 20.80 1.69
N ASP A 41 -11.55 19.86 2.63
CA ASP A 41 -12.62 19.79 3.63
C ASP A 41 -12.45 20.97 4.61
N ALA A 42 -12.77 22.17 4.16
CA ALA A 42 -12.76 23.41 4.94
C ALA A 42 -13.90 23.45 5.99
N ARG A 43 -14.40 22.29 6.42
CA ARG A 43 -15.46 22.15 7.43
C ARG A 43 -15.02 21.36 8.67
N ALA A 44 -13.72 21.22 8.88
CA ALA A 44 -13.19 20.91 10.21
C ALA A 44 -13.26 22.15 11.13
N ALA A 45 -14.46 22.60 11.54
CA ALA A 45 -14.71 23.43 12.73
C ALA A 45 -16.16 23.96 12.88
N SER A 46 -17.20 23.22 12.51
CA SER A 46 -18.53 23.50 13.05
C SER A 46 -18.95 22.36 13.98
N GLU A 47 -18.64 22.53 15.27
CA GLU A 47 -19.37 21.85 16.33
C GLU A 47 -20.84 22.21 16.19
N GLY A 48 -21.64 21.24 15.77
CA GLY A 48 -23.06 21.39 15.56
C GLY A 48 -23.67 20.01 15.49
N GLU A 49 -24.48 19.71 16.49
CA GLU A 49 -25.34 18.54 16.56
C GLU A 49 -26.22 18.43 15.30
N ASP A 50 -26.53 17.18 14.93
CA ASP A 50 -27.51 16.74 13.93
C ASP A 50 -27.17 16.88 12.43
N GLY A 51 -26.92 15.71 11.80
CA GLY A 51 -27.47 15.42 10.48
C GLY A 51 -26.55 15.41 9.26
N ASP A 52 -25.25 15.72 9.37
CA ASP A 52 -24.39 15.73 8.18
C ASP A 52 -23.77 14.35 7.91
N ALA A 53 -24.28 13.67 6.87
CA ALA A 53 -23.93 12.32 6.42
C ALA A 53 -22.53 12.23 5.78
N SER A 54 -21.56 12.98 6.30
CA SER A 54 -20.19 13.04 5.80
C SER A 54 -19.33 11.88 6.30
N TYR A 55 -18.31 11.52 5.51
CA TYR A 55 -17.29 10.55 5.88
C TYR A 55 -16.67 10.85 7.26
N SER A 56 -16.30 12.11 7.50
CA SER A 56 -15.70 12.55 8.77
C SER A 56 -16.63 12.32 9.97
N ASN A 57 -17.93 12.59 9.84
CA ASN A 57 -18.90 12.33 10.90
C ASN A 57 -19.14 10.84 11.11
N PHE A 58 -19.22 10.07 10.04
CA PHE A 58 -19.28 8.61 10.11
C PHE A 58 -18.10 8.04 10.90
N MET A 59 -16.87 8.45 10.59
CA MET A 59 -15.68 7.97 11.28
C MET A 59 -15.64 8.38 12.77
N ARG A 60 -16.09 9.59 13.11
CA ARG A 60 -16.27 10.01 14.52
C ARG A 60 -17.35 9.21 15.23
N GLY A 61 -18.44 8.88 14.53
CA GLY A 61 -19.53 8.05 15.03
C GLY A 61 -19.04 6.63 15.37
N VAL A 62 -18.25 6.02 14.48
CA VAL A 62 -17.62 4.72 14.72
C VAL A 62 -16.68 4.78 15.91
N GLU A 63 -15.81 5.80 15.96
CA GLU A 63 -14.89 5.98 17.07
C GLU A 63 -15.63 6.10 18.40
N ARG A 64 -16.70 6.91 18.46
CA ARG A 64 -17.53 7.05 19.66
C ARG A 64 -18.20 5.74 20.05
N ALA A 65 -18.83 5.04 19.11
CA ALA A 65 -19.51 3.76 19.37
C ALA A 65 -18.54 2.72 19.95
N LEU A 66 -17.29 2.72 19.47
CA LEU A 66 -16.27 1.82 19.97
C LEU A 66 -15.59 2.33 21.24
N ARG A 67 -15.49 3.64 21.48
CA ARG A 67 -14.70 4.20 22.59
C ARG A 67 -15.46 4.60 23.84
N ASP A 68 -16.69 5.05 23.70
CA ASP A 68 -17.42 5.70 24.77
C ASP A 68 -18.07 4.66 25.70
N ASP A 69 -17.35 4.24 26.74
CA ASP A 69 -17.84 3.27 27.71
C ASP A 69 -19.04 3.75 28.54
N THR A 70 -19.45 5.03 28.40
CA THR A 70 -20.64 5.58 29.08
C THR A 70 -21.93 5.40 28.28
N ASP A 71 -21.86 5.02 27.00
CA ASP A 71 -23.06 4.75 26.21
C ASP A 71 -23.64 3.36 26.54
N GLU A 72 -24.66 3.35 27.40
CA GLU A 72 -25.43 2.16 27.79
C GLU A 72 -26.27 1.59 26.62
N ARG A 73 -26.39 2.31 25.49
CA ARG A 73 -27.16 1.88 24.31
C ARG A 73 -26.34 1.06 23.32
N ALA A 74 -25.12 0.65 23.69
CA ALA A 74 -24.29 -0.19 22.84
C ALA A 74 -25.04 -1.51 22.51
N PRO A 75 -25.20 -1.87 21.22
CA PRO A 75 -25.93 -3.06 20.82
C PRO A 75 -25.36 -4.32 21.45
N LEU A 76 -26.22 -5.26 21.83
CA LEU A 76 -25.80 -6.57 22.32
C LEU A 76 -25.42 -7.49 21.17
N LEU A 77 -24.50 -8.42 21.41
CA LEU A 77 -24.15 -9.44 20.43
C LEU A 77 -25.35 -10.31 20.05
N ASP A 78 -26.20 -10.62 21.03
CA ASP A 78 -27.41 -11.43 20.83
C ASP A 78 -28.44 -10.74 19.91
N ASP A 79 -28.40 -9.41 19.82
CA ASP A 79 -29.29 -8.62 18.96
C ASP A 79 -28.76 -8.52 17.51
N VAL A 80 -27.44 -8.60 17.32
CA VAL A 80 -26.82 -8.49 15.98
C VAL A 80 -26.67 -9.83 15.29
N LEU A 81 -26.33 -10.90 16.02
CA LEU A 81 -26.28 -12.26 15.50
C LEU A 81 -27.38 -13.09 16.17
N ARG A 82 -28.59 -12.90 15.66
CA ARG A 82 -29.83 -13.44 16.23
C ARG A 82 -29.91 -14.97 16.11
N ALA A 83 -30.81 -15.57 16.90
CA ALA A 83 -31.03 -17.01 16.92
C ALA A 83 -31.32 -17.64 15.55
N ASP A 84 -32.13 -16.97 14.71
CA ASP A 84 -32.43 -17.41 13.34
C ASP A 84 -31.18 -17.46 12.45
N MET A 85 -30.27 -16.49 12.61
CA MET A 85 -29.00 -16.46 11.89
C MET A 85 -28.06 -17.56 12.36
N LEU A 86 -28.01 -17.83 13.67
CA LEU A 86 -27.23 -18.93 14.24
C LEU A 86 -27.72 -20.29 13.72
N ASP A 87 -29.03 -20.47 13.59
CA ASP A 87 -29.62 -21.71 13.06
C ASP A 87 -29.25 -21.92 11.58
N VAL A 88 -29.16 -20.85 10.78
CA VAL A 88 -28.64 -20.90 9.40
C VAL A 88 -27.17 -21.34 9.38
N LEU A 89 -26.33 -20.81 10.27
CA LEU A 89 -24.92 -21.21 10.33
C LEU A 89 -24.76 -22.68 10.68
N VAL A 90 -25.56 -23.20 11.61
CA VAL A 90 -25.57 -24.62 11.96
C VAL A 90 -25.94 -25.48 10.76
N ASP A 91 -27.03 -25.18 10.06
CA ASP A 91 -27.46 -25.92 8.86
C ASP A 91 -26.37 -25.89 7.77
N LYS A 92 -25.80 -24.72 7.47
CA LYS A 92 -24.74 -24.57 6.46
C LYS A 92 -23.46 -25.31 6.83
N LEU A 93 -23.02 -25.26 8.08
CA LEU A 93 -21.85 -25.98 8.57
C LEU A 93 -22.05 -27.51 8.49
N ASN A 94 -23.22 -28.00 8.90
CA ASN A 94 -23.58 -29.42 8.81
C ASN A 94 -23.60 -29.91 7.35
N ARG A 95 -24.17 -29.13 6.42
CA ARG A 95 -24.18 -29.46 4.98
C ARG A 95 -22.79 -29.43 4.34
N ALA A 96 -21.93 -28.52 4.78
CA ALA A 96 -20.54 -28.44 4.31
C ALA A 96 -19.67 -29.60 4.81
N GLY A 97 -20.13 -30.36 5.83
CA GLY A 97 -19.36 -31.47 6.40
C GLY A 97 -18.07 -31.04 7.11
N LEU A 98 -17.99 -29.78 7.56
CA LEU A 98 -16.76 -29.19 8.11
C LEU A 98 -16.63 -29.32 9.63
N CYS A 99 -17.71 -29.62 10.34
CA CYS A 99 -17.76 -29.66 11.80
C CYS A 99 -18.23 -30.99 12.38
N ASP A 100 -18.49 -32.02 11.56
CA ASP A 100 -19.24 -33.21 11.97
C ASP A 100 -20.51 -32.81 12.75
N VAL A 101 -20.88 -33.54 13.80
CA VAL A 101 -22.01 -33.24 14.71
C VAL A 101 -21.72 -32.13 15.73
N ARG A 102 -20.70 -31.28 15.51
CA ARG A 102 -20.27 -30.25 16.47
C ARG A 102 -20.81 -28.85 16.18
N ALA A 103 -21.58 -28.63 15.11
CA ALA A 103 -22.13 -27.31 14.79
C ALA A 103 -22.95 -26.74 15.96
N GLU A 104 -23.78 -27.56 16.58
CA GLU A 104 -24.60 -27.23 17.73
C GLU A 104 -23.72 -26.89 18.95
N ARG A 105 -22.64 -27.63 19.20
CA ARG A 105 -21.68 -27.30 20.27
C ARG A 105 -20.98 -25.96 20.01
N CYS A 106 -20.65 -25.65 18.76
CA CYS A 106 -20.08 -24.34 18.38
C CYS A 106 -21.09 -23.21 18.66
N ARG A 107 -22.37 -23.43 18.33
CA ARG A 107 -23.46 -22.49 18.62
C ARG A 107 -23.63 -22.29 20.12
N GLU A 108 -23.68 -23.37 20.92
CA GLU A 108 -23.81 -23.29 22.38
C GLU A 108 -22.66 -22.53 23.01
N TYR A 109 -21.42 -22.80 22.58
CA TYR A 109 -20.24 -22.07 23.00
C TYR A 109 -20.37 -20.59 22.69
N TYR A 110 -20.71 -20.24 21.44
CA TYR A 110 -20.89 -18.85 21.02
C TYR A 110 -22.01 -18.16 21.81
N VAL A 111 -23.16 -18.79 22.02
CA VAL A 111 -24.28 -18.22 22.79
C VAL A 111 -23.87 -17.96 24.24
N SER A 112 -23.13 -18.89 24.86
CA SER A 112 -22.60 -18.68 26.20
C SER A 112 -21.62 -17.52 26.25
N TYR A 113 -20.81 -17.34 25.21
CA TYR A 113 -19.91 -16.21 25.07
C TYR A 113 -20.68 -14.89 24.84
N ALA A 114 -21.63 -14.85 23.91
CA ALA A 114 -22.32 -13.63 23.50
C ALA A 114 -23.25 -13.05 24.57
N ARG A 115 -23.77 -13.90 25.47
CA ARG A 115 -24.79 -13.54 26.47
C ARG A 115 -24.44 -12.27 27.24
N GLY A 116 -25.25 -11.23 27.03
CA GLY A 116 -25.14 -9.95 27.73
C GLY A 116 -23.88 -9.12 27.38
N ARG A 117 -23.11 -9.55 26.37
CA ARG A 117 -21.93 -8.81 25.90
C ARG A 117 -22.33 -7.86 24.78
N SER A 118 -21.83 -6.63 24.83
CA SER A 118 -22.01 -5.65 23.76
C SER A 118 -21.08 -5.89 22.57
N THR A 119 -21.46 -5.40 21.39
CA THR A 119 -20.62 -5.40 20.18
C THR A 119 -19.28 -4.70 20.42
N ARG A 120 -19.27 -3.60 21.17
CA ARG A 120 -18.06 -2.89 21.60
C ARG A 120 -17.14 -3.78 22.44
N ALA A 121 -17.68 -4.41 23.48
CA ALA A 121 -16.91 -5.29 24.36
C ALA A 121 -16.30 -6.45 23.56
N TYR A 122 -17.06 -6.99 22.61
CA TYR A 122 -16.58 -8.04 21.71
C TYR A 122 -15.43 -7.60 20.80
N LEU A 123 -15.58 -6.48 20.09
CA LEU A 123 -14.57 -6.03 19.13
C LEU A 123 -13.26 -5.64 19.82
N ARG A 124 -13.33 -5.21 21.08
CA ARG A 124 -12.18 -4.90 21.95
C ARG A 124 -11.59 -6.09 22.70
N ASP A 125 -12.19 -7.28 22.57
CA ASP A 125 -11.80 -8.43 23.36
C ASP A 125 -10.40 -8.93 22.96
N VAL A 126 -9.44 -8.72 23.86
CA VAL A 126 -8.03 -9.09 23.65
C VAL A 126 -7.84 -10.61 23.59
N ASP A 127 -8.69 -11.38 24.25
CA ASP A 127 -8.60 -12.85 24.28
C ASP A 127 -9.08 -13.43 22.95
N VAL A 128 -10.17 -12.89 22.38
CA VAL A 128 -10.60 -13.25 21.00
C VAL A 128 -9.48 -12.92 20.00
N GLY A 129 -8.85 -11.76 20.15
CA GLY A 129 -7.69 -11.37 19.34
C GLY A 129 -6.52 -12.35 19.47
N ALA A 130 -6.15 -12.72 20.70
CA ALA A 130 -5.06 -13.65 21.00
C ALA A 130 -5.32 -15.07 20.46
N LYS A 131 -6.58 -15.52 20.50
CA LYS A 131 -7.04 -16.81 19.95
C LYS A 131 -7.13 -16.82 18.43
N ARG A 132 -7.08 -15.64 17.79
CA ARG A 132 -7.15 -15.46 16.33
C ARG A 132 -8.46 -15.92 15.69
N LEU A 133 -9.54 -16.03 16.46
CA LEU A 133 -10.84 -16.55 16.00
C LEU A 133 -11.45 -15.74 14.84
N CYS A 134 -11.14 -14.44 14.75
CA CYS A 134 -11.57 -13.58 13.62
C CYS A 134 -10.44 -13.31 12.62
N SER A 135 -9.23 -12.99 13.09
CA SER A 135 -8.14 -12.54 12.22
C SER A 135 -7.55 -13.62 11.31
N MET A 136 -7.59 -14.90 11.70
CA MET A 136 -7.15 -16.00 10.82
C MET A 136 -8.16 -16.27 9.70
N PRO A 137 -9.47 -16.41 9.96
CA PRO A 137 -10.47 -16.46 8.91
C PRO A 137 -10.46 -15.23 8.00
N ASP A 138 -10.28 -14.05 8.57
CA ASP A 138 -10.23 -12.80 7.82
C ASP A 138 -9.12 -12.81 6.76
N ARG A 139 -7.91 -13.23 7.16
CA ARG A 139 -6.74 -13.32 6.29
C ARG A 139 -6.96 -14.15 5.02
N VAL A 140 -7.81 -15.18 5.07
CA VAL A 140 -8.01 -16.11 3.95
C VAL A 140 -9.33 -15.88 3.22
N THR A 141 -10.31 -15.21 3.82
CA THR A 141 -11.65 -15.04 3.24
C THR A 141 -12.02 -13.60 2.92
N ASN A 142 -11.32 -12.57 3.41
CA ASN A 142 -11.70 -11.17 3.20
C ASN A 142 -11.63 -10.81 1.71
N THR A 143 -10.45 -10.86 1.11
CA THR A 143 -10.23 -10.55 -0.31
C THR A 143 -9.47 -11.68 -0.96
N VAL A 144 -10.09 -12.32 -1.95
CA VAL A 144 -9.56 -13.53 -2.59
C VAL A 144 -9.26 -13.22 -4.04
N ASN A 145 -7.98 -13.31 -4.41
CA ASN A 145 -7.56 -13.22 -5.80
C ASN A 145 -7.78 -14.57 -6.47
N VAL A 146 -8.60 -14.57 -7.53
CA VAL A 146 -8.97 -15.77 -8.29
C VAL A 146 -8.34 -15.72 -9.67
N GLU A 147 -7.83 -16.86 -10.11
CA GLU A 147 -7.35 -17.04 -11.48
C GLU A 147 -8.56 -17.37 -12.38
N MET A 148 -8.80 -16.54 -13.39
CA MET A 148 -9.69 -16.93 -14.49
C MET A 148 -8.89 -17.79 -15.46
N ARG A 149 -9.40 -18.99 -15.79
CA ARG A 149 -9.02 -19.62 -17.05
C ARG A 149 -9.61 -18.78 -18.16
N GLY A 150 -8.78 -18.06 -18.91
CA GLY A 150 -9.19 -17.52 -20.20
C GLY A 150 -9.58 -18.67 -21.12
N ASP A 151 -10.69 -18.52 -21.84
CA ASP A 151 -11.06 -19.38 -22.98
C ASP A 151 -10.19 -19.07 -24.22
N ASP A 152 -9.34 -18.06 -24.12
CA ASP A 152 -8.46 -17.56 -25.14
C ASP A 152 -7.02 -18.08 -24.93
N SER A 153 -6.45 -18.61 -26.01
CA SER A 153 -5.07 -19.11 -26.11
C SER A 153 -3.99 -18.01 -25.97
N SER A 154 -4.33 -16.87 -25.36
CA SER A 154 -3.47 -15.70 -25.16
C SER A 154 -2.47 -15.88 -24.01
N GLY A 155 -2.70 -16.86 -23.12
CA GLY A 155 -1.85 -17.09 -21.95
C GLY A 155 -1.95 -15.99 -20.88
N ILE A 156 -2.88 -15.04 -21.03
CA ILE A 156 -3.10 -13.94 -20.08
C ILE A 156 -4.00 -14.45 -18.95
N VAL A 157 -3.44 -14.59 -17.75
CA VAL A 157 -4.21 -14.92 -16.55
C VAL A 157 -4.96 -13.67 -16.08
N ASN A 158 -6.24 -13.57 -16.41
CA ASN A 158 -7.09 -12.53 -15.85
C ASN A 158 -7.33 -12.84 -14.36
N ARG A 159 -6.73 -12.03 -13.47
CA ARG A 159 -6.98 -12.12 -12.04
C ARG A 159 -8.22 -11.28 -11.71
N ARG A 160 -9.24 -11.92 -11.13
CA ARG A 160 -10.38 -11.21 -10.53
C ARG A 160 -10.24 -11.25 -9.02
N THR A 161 -10.79 -10.26 -8.33
CA THR A 161 -10.89 -10.27 -6.89
C THR A 161 -12.33 -10.55 -6.46
N VAL A 162 -12.49 -11.42 -5.47
CA VAL A 162 -13.76 -11.77 -4.85
C VAL A 162 -13.70 -11.30 -3.39
N CYS A 163 -14.68 -10.50 -2.98
CA CYS A 163 -14.66 -9.75 -1.73
C CYS A 163 -15.78 -10.19 -0.79
N ARG A 164 -15.44 -10.56 0.45
CA ARG A 164 -16.42 -10.84 1.52
C ARG A 164 -17.31 -9.63 1.78
N PRO A 165 -18.64 -9.81 1.87
CA PRO A 165 -19.56 -8.76 2.31
C PRO A 165 -19.29 -8.33 3.76
N THR A 166 -18.40 -7.37 4.00
CA THR A 166 -18.11 -6.83 5.33
C THR A 166 -17.80 -5.34 5.23
N VAL A 167 -18.01 -4.59 6.32
CA VAL A 167 -17.69 -3.15 6.38
C VAL A 167 -16.25 -2.88 5.96
N ILE A 168 -15.33 -3.78 6.32
CA ILE A 168 -13.89 -3.64 6.09
C ILE A 168 -13.42 -4.25 4.77
N ASN A 169 -14.21 -4.11 3.69
CA ASN A 169 -13.85 -4.64 2.37
C ASN A 169 -14.47 -3.84 1.20
N CYS A 170 -13.80 -3.92 0.06
CA CYS A 170 -14.12 -3.24 -1.19
C CYS A 170 -14.93 -4.11 -2.16
N TYR A 171 -16.04 -4.71 -1.72
CA TYR A 171 -16.95 -5.40 -2.66
C TYR A 171 -17.67 -4.40 -3.58
N ASP A 172 -18.04 -4.85 -4.78
CA ASP A 172 -18.83 -4.04 -5.71
C ASP A 172 -20.32 -4.03 -5.32
N GLY A 173 -21.00 -2.91 -5.57
CA GLY A 173 -22.43 -2.75 -5.30
C GLY A 173 -22.80 -2.38 -3.86
N ARG A 174 -24.09 -2.49 -3.54
CA ARG A 174 -24.69 -2.15 -2.24
C ARG A 174 -25.76 -3.16 -1.86
N PHE A 175 -26.00 -3.30 -0.57
CA PHE A 175 -27.15 -4.05 -0.03
C PHE A 175 -28.29 -3.10 0.32
N ALA A 176 -29.52 -3.59 0.28
CA ALA A 176 -30.70 -2.78 0.62
C ALA A 176 -30.90 -2.63 2.13
N ASP A 177 -30.49 -3.64 2.91
CA ASP A 177 -30.62 -3.66 4.37
C ASP A 177 -29.69 -4.73 4.98
N GLU A 178 -29.73 -4.86 6.32
CA GLU A 178 -28.96 -5.87 7.05
C GLU A 178 -29.36 -7.31 6.69
N GLY A 179 -30.60 -7.56 6.29
CA GLY A 179 -31.06 -8.88 5.87
C GLY A 179 -30.44 -9.29 4.53
N ALA A 180 -30.49 -8.40 3.54
CA ALA A 180 -29.84 -8.60 2.25
C ALA A 180 -28.32 -8.75 2.39
N TRP A 181 -27.69 -8.01 3.31
CA TRP A 181 -26.28 -8.20 3.63
C TRP A 181 -26.00 -9.60 4.20
N TRP A 182 -26.83 -10.06 5.16
CA TRP A 182 -26.65 -11.37 5.77
C TRP A 182 -26.76 -12.51 4.74
N ASP A 183 -27.78 -12.45 3.87
CA ASP A 183 -27.97 -13.44 2.82
C ASP A 183 -26.75 -13.48 1.88
N ALA A 184 -26.22 -12.31 1.52
CA ALA A 184 -25.01 -12.21 0.72
C ALA A 184 -23.75 -12.75 1.45
N TRP A 185 -23.62 -12.49 2.75
CA TRP A 185 -22.52 -13.00 3.57
C TRP A 185 -22.54 -14.54 3.65
N VAL A 186 -23.72 -15.12 3.87
CA VAL A 186 -23.90 -16.58 3.91
C VAL A 186 -23.62 -17.21 2.54
N ALA A 187 -24.17 -16.63 1.46
CA ALA A 187 -23.90 -17.09 0.11
C ALA A 187 -22.41 -16.99 -0.25
N TYR A 188 -21.74 -15.92 0.18
CA TYR A 188 -20.29 -15.78 0.02
C TYR A 188 -19.53 -16.90 0.73
N MET A 189 -19.82 -17.14 2.01
CA MET A 189 -19.05 -18.08 2.82
C MET A 189 -19.25 -19.54 2.37
N PHE A 190 -20.47 -19.92 1.99
CA PHE A 190 -20.83 -21.33 1.79
C PHE A 190 -21.10 -21.71 0.34
N ASP A 191 -21.62 -20.78 -0.48
CA ASP A 191 -22.12 -21.11 -1.83
C ASP A 191 -21.18 -20.63 -2.94
N THR A 192 -20.38 -19.58 -2.68
CA THR A 192 -19.41 -19.04 -3.64
C THR A 192 -18.18 -19.92 -3.72
N ARG A 193 -17.92 -20.50 -4.91
CA ARG A 193 -16.74 -21.33 -5.19
C ARG A 193 -15.70 -20.57 -6.00
N VAL A 194 -14.44 -20.72 -5.64
CA VAL A 194 -13.29 -20.05 -6.26
C VAL A 194 -12.16 -21.04 -6.53
N VAL A 195 -11.39 -20.80 -7.59
CA VAL A 195 -10.21 -21.59 -7.90
C VAL A 195 -8.98 -20.91 -7.30
N VAL A 196 -8.39 -21.53 -6.27
CA VAL A 196 -7.19 -21.05 -5.60
C VAL A 196 -6.17 -22.19 -5.57
N GLY A 197 -4.96 -21.94 -6.08
CA GLY A 197 -3.93 -22.97 -6.19
C GLY A 197 -4.37 -24.17 -7.04
N GLY A 198 -5.11 -23.90 -8.12
CA GLY A 198 -5.63 -24.92 -9.04
C GLY A 198 -6.74 -25.82 -8.48
N ARG A 199 -7.31 -25.50 -7.31
CA ARG A 199 -8.40 -26.26 -6.69
C ARG A 199 -9.61 -25.37 -6.48
N GLU A 200 -10.76 -25.86 -6.93
CA GLU A 200 -12.05 -25.20 -6.69
C GLU A 200 -12.54 -25.48 -5.27
N ARG A 201 -12.82 -24.44 -4.50
CA ARG A 201 -13.25 -24.50 -3.09
C ARG A 201 -14.28 -23.44 -2.78
N ALA A 202 -15.23 -23.75 -1.91
CA ALA A 202 -16.04 -22.73 -1.24
C ALA A 202 -15.19 -21.94 -0.24
N MET A 203 -15.60 -20.72 0.11
CA MET A 203 -14.81 -19.86 0.99
C MET A 203 -14.54 -20.49 2.37
N VAL A 204 -15.55 -21.13 2.96
CA VAL A 204 -15.43 -21.83 4.24
C VAL A 204 -14.46 -23.02 4.19
N GLU A 205 -14.27 -23.65 3.02
CA GLU A 205 -13.31 -24.75 2.82
C GLU A 205 -11.85 -24.26 2.75
N MET A 206 -11.63 -22.94 2.70
CA MET A 206 -10.30 -22.33 2.78
C MET A 206 -9.85 -22.08 4.22
N LEU A 207 -10.76 -22.18 5.19
CA LEU A 207 -10.44 -22.04 6.61
C LEU A 207 -9.59 -23.21 7.09
N THR A 208 -8.64 -22.92 7.98
CA THR A 208 -7.77 -23.92 8.60
C THR A 208 -8.02 -24.00 10.10
N PRO A 209 -7.97 -25.17 10.74
CA PRO A 209 -8.04 -25.28 12.19
C PRO A 209 -6.95 -24.46 12.88
N ILE A 210 -7.34 -23.72 13.93
CA ILE A 210 -6.41 -22.97 14.78
C ILE A 210 -5.94 -23.91 15.89
N LYS A 211 -4.63 -24.15 15.96
CA LYS A 211 -4.03 -25.11 16.89
C LYS A 211 -3.47 -24.44 18.14
N LYS A 212 -3.74 -24.99 19.34
CA LYS A 212 -3.18 -24.50 20.62
C LYS A 212 -1.65 -24.50 20.61
N ALA A 213 -1.04 -25.50 19.97
CA ALA A 213 0.41 -25.59 19.81
C ALA A 213 1.04 -24.36 19.13
N LYS A 214 0.29 -23.69 18.24
CA LYS A 214 0.73 -22.46 17.56
C LYS A 214 0.20 -21.20 18.25
N TYR A 215 -0.99 -21.28 18.85
CA TYR A 215 -1.68 -20.17 19.52
C TYR A 215 -2.08 -20.59 20.94
N PRO A 216 -1.20 -20.42 21.94
CA PRO A 216 -1.40 -20.97 23.29
C PRO A 216 -2.62 -20.44 24.04
N ALA A 217 -3.20 -19.31 23.60
CA ALA A 217 -4.44 -18.76 24.17
C ALA A 217 -5.69 -19.58 23.82
N VAL A 218 -5.61 -20.46 22.81
CA VAL A 218 -6.70 -21.36 22.39
C VAL A 218 -6.82 -22.51 23.39
N SER A 219 -8.03 -22.75 23.90
CA SER A 219 -8.33 -23.86 24.79
C SER A 219 -8.40 -25.20 24.01
N GLU A 220 -8.38 -26.32 24.73
CA GLU A 220 -8.56 -27.64 24.11
C GLU A 220 -9.94 -27.80 23.48
N GLU A 221 -10.98 -27.26 24.11
CA GLU A 221 -12.33 -27.22 23.56
C GLU A 221 -12.39 -26.35 22.29
N GLU A 222 -11.76 -25.17 22.29
CA GLU A 222 -11.76 -24.29 21.13
C GLU A 222 -11.01 -24.91 19.93
N GLU A 223 -9.88 -25.58 20.19
CA GLU A 223 -9.16 -26.36 19.16
C GLU A 223 -10.01 -27.53 18.65
N GLU A 224 -10.76 -28.20 19.54
CA GLU A 224 -11.70 -29.26 19.17
C GLU A 224 -12.86 -28.72 18.30
N LEU A 225 -13.45 -27.57 18.63
CA LEU A 225 -14.55 -26.97 17.86
C LEU A 225 -14.06 -26.41 16.50
N GLY A 226 -12.79 -26.00 16.41
CA GLY A 226 -12.07 -25.82 15.17
C GLY A 226 -12.67 -24.78 14.21
N VAL A 227 -12.92 -25.19 12.96
CA VAL A 227 -13.44 -24.30 11.90
C VAL A 227 -14.86 -23.84 12.16
N GLY A 228 -15.70 -24.68 12.79
CA GLY A 228 -17.08 -24.30 13.13
C GLY A 228 -17.11 -23.06 14.02
N LEU A 229 -16.28 -23.05 15.07
CA LEU A 229 -16.19 -21.91 15.99
C LEU A 229 -15.70 -20.63 15.30
N GLN A 230 -14.72 -20.75 14.39
CA GLN A 230 -14.23 -19.62 13.58
C GLN A 230 -15.36 -18.96 12.77
N VAL A 231 -16.28 -19.74 12.21
CA VAL A 231 -17.41 -19.20 11.43
C VAL A 231 -18.35 -18.37 12.31
N PHE A 232 -18.70 -18.83 13.51
CA PHE A 232 -19.55 -18.06 14.43
C PHE A 232 -18.90 -16.75 14.85
N PHE A 233 -17.61 -16.77 15.20
CA PHE A 233 -16.89 -15.56 15.60
C PHE A 233 -16.68 -14.59 14.43
N LEU A 234 -16.39 -15.08 13.23
CA LEU A 234 -16.29 -14.22 12.04
C LEU A 234 -17.65 -13.60 11.67
N ALA A 235 -18.74 -14.37 11.70
CA ALA A 235 -20.09 -13.87 11.46
C ALA A 235 -20.47 -12.78 12.47
N ALA A 236 -20.19 -13.01 13.76
CA ALA A 236 -20.42 -12.04 14.82
C ALA A 236 -19.57 -10.77 14.64
N PHE A 237 -18.33 -10.92 14.15
CA PHE A 237 -17.42 -9.80 13.87
C PHE A 237 -17.98 -8.91 12.76
N ASP A 238 -18.34 -9.50 11.62
CA ASP A 238 -18.88 -8.71 10.51
C ASP A 238 -20.26 -8.13 10.84
N ALA A 239 -21.14 -8.84 11.56
CA ALA A 239 -22.44 -8.33 11.98
C ALA A 239 -22.32 -7.18 13.00
N ALA A 240 -21.39 -7.29 13.96
CA ALA A 240 -21.10 -6.21 14.90
C ALA A 240 -20.59 -4.96 14.18
N LEU A 241 -19.71 -5.11 13.18
CA LEU A 241 -19.24 -3.99 12.36
C LEU A 241 -20.37 -3.37 11.55
N VAL A 242 -21.24 -4.15 10.92
CA VAL A 242 -22.40 -3.65 10.16
C VAL A 242 -23.32 -2.84 11.06
N ARG A 243 -23.61 -3.34 12.27
CA ARG A 243 -24.45 -2.61 13.22
C ARG A 243 -23.81 -1.30 13.68
N ILE A 244 -22.51 -1.32 13.99
CA ILE A 244 -21.78 -0.11 14.38
C ILE A 244 -21.75 0.90 13.24
N ALA A 245 -21.48 0.46 12.02
CA ALA A 245 -21.48 1.33 10.84
C ALA A 245 -22.87 1.93 10.60
N THR A 246 -23.93 1.14 10.72
CA THR A 246 -25.32 1.58 10.57
C THR A 246 -25.69 2.65 11.60
N LEU A 247 -25.32 2.46 12.86
CA LEU A 247 -25.58 3.46 13.91
C LEU A 247 -24.73 4.72 13.72
N ALA A 248 -23.44 4.56 13.40
CA ALA A 248 -22.53 5.68 13.19
C ALA A 248 -22.92 6.56 11.99
N ALA A 249 -23.48 5.96 10.94
CA ALA A 249 -23.98 6.66 9.77
C ALA A 249 -25.44 7.15 9.89
N GLY A 250 -26.13 6.77 10.96
CA GLY A 250 -27.56 7.03 11.17
C GLY A 250 -28.51 6.13 10.36
N SER A 251 -28.03 5.42 9.33
CA SER A 251 -28.80 4.40 8.60
C SER A 251 -27.90 3.45 7.82
N PHE A 252 -28.47 2.32 7.38
CA PHE A 252 -27.75 1.29 6.62
C PHE A 252 -27.31 1.81 5.24
N ASP A 253 -28.21 2.51 4.53
CA ASP A 253 -27.93 3.05 3.21
C ASP A 253 -26.80 4.09 3.22
N VAL A 254 -26.69 4.89 4.27
CA VAL A 254 -25.67 5.96 4.35
C VAL A 254 -24.26 5.37 4.43
N TRP A 255 -23.99 4.38 5.29
CA TRP A 255 -22.64 3.80 5.34
C TRP A 255 -22.30 2.99 4.07
N GLN A 256 -23.29 2.34 3.46
CA GLN A 256 -23.13 1.68 2.16
C GLN A 256 -22.70 2.67 1.08
N ASN A 257 -23.28 3.88 1.07
CA ASN A 257 -22.91 4.95 0.14
C ASN A 257 -21.48 5.46 0.40
N ILE A 258 -21.13 5.74 1.65
CA ILE A 258 -19.78 6.19 2.02
C ILE A 258 -18.72 5.16 1.57
N ARG A 259 -18.97 3.87 1.83
CA ARG A 259 -18.07 2.79 1.39
C ARG A 259 -17.95 2.72 -0.13
N ALA A 260 -19.08 2.82 -0.85
CA ALA A 260 -19.09 2.78 -2.31
C ALA A 260 -18.35 3.98 -2.93
N GLU A 261 -18.48 5.17 -2.34
CA GLU A 261 -17.72 6.36 -2.75
C GLU A 261 -16.22 6.19 -2.52
N LEU A 262 -15.79 5.63 -1.38
CA LEU A 262 -14.38 5.31 -1.14
C LEU A 262 -13.85 4.28 -2.14
N TYR A 263 -14.63 3.25 -2.47
CA TYR A 263 -14.26 2.28 -3.49
C TYR A 263 -14.08 2.94 -4.87
N GLU A 264 -15.03 3.77 -5.30
CA GLU A 264 -14.97 4.49 -6.57
C GLU A 264 -13.75 5.42 -6.61
N ASN A 265 -13.51 6.17 -5.53
CA ASN A 265 -12.49 7.21 -5.49
C ASN A 265 -11.08 6.68 -5.25
N LEU A 266 -10.92 5.57 -4.53
CA LEU A 266 -9.62 5.07 -4.09
C LEU A 266 -9.22 3.78 -4.81
N VAL A 267 -10.15 2.87 -5.10
CA VAL A 267 -9.79 1.52 -5.54
C VAL A 267 -10.02 1.31 -7.02
N LYS A 268 -11.23 1.62 -7.52
CA LYS A 268 -11.66 1.27 -8.87
C LYS A 268 -10.77 1.85 -9.98
N HIS A 269 -10.37 3.11 -9.83
CA HIS A 269 -9.55 3.83 -10.82
C HIS A 269 -8.06 3.85 -10.48
N LYS A 270 -7.62 3.06 -9.49
CA LYS A 270 -6.22 3.13 -9.02
C LYS A 270 -5.24 2.90 -10.16
N MET A 271 -5.35 1.76 -10.84
CA MET A 271 -4.44 1.36 -11.92
C MET A 271 -4.31 2.44 -13.01
N SER A 272 -5.44 2.92 -13.54
CA SER A 272 -5.45 3.93 -14.60
C SER A 272 -4.88 5.27 -14.11
N ARG A 273 -5.27 5.72 -12.91
CA ARG A 273 -4.73 6.96 -12.33
C ARG A 273 -3.23 6.86 -12.07
N THR A 274 -2.73 5.74 -11.58
CA THR A 274 -1.29 5.53 -11.38
C THR A 274 -0.54 5.61 -12.71
N LEU A 275 -1.06 4.99 -13.78
CA LEU A 275 -0.49 5.11 -15.12
C LEU A 275 -0.48 6.56 -15.63
N ASP A 276 -1.56 7.30 -15.39
CA ASP A 276 -1.69 8.69 -15.84
C ASP A 276 -0.76 9.63 -15.06
N VAL A 277 -0.58 9.43 -13.74
CA VAL A 277 0.42 10.18 -12.96
C VAL A 277 1.83 9.92 -13.49
N VAL A 278 2.22 8.65 -13.70
CA VAL A 278 3.54 8.33 -14.26
C VAL A 278 3.71 9.01 -15.62
N THR A 279 2.75 8.83 -16.53
CA THR A 279 2.87 9.27 -17.92
C THR A 279 2.84 10.79 -18.05
N THR A 280 1.88 11.45 -17.40
CA THR A 280 1.61 12.87 -17.62
C THR A 280 2.35 13.76 -16.63
N SER A 281 2.45 13.33 -15.36
CA SER A 281 3.01 14.17 -14.29
C SER A 281 4.48 13.88 -14.00
N LEU A 282 4.94 12.62 -14.07
CA LEU A 282 6.35 12.31 -13.74
C LEU A 282 7.25 12.33 -14.98
N LEU A 283 6.76 11.78 -16.10
CA LEU A 283 7.56 11.65 -17.31
C LEU A 283 7.45 12.83 -18.28
N ARG A 284 6.30 13.51 -18.35
CA ARG A 284 5.99 14.52 -19.39
C ARG A 284 5.82 15.96 -18.91
N ASP A 285 5.96 16.23 -17.62
CA ASP A 285 5.65 17.55 -17.07
C ASP A 285 6.37 18.70 -17.81
N VAL A 286 5.67 19.79 -18.05
CA VAL A 286 6.05 20.88 -18.95
C VAL A 286 7.08 21.82 -18.33
N HIS A 287 7.34 21.69 -17.03
CA HIS A 287 8.15 22.63 -16.26
C HIS A 287 9.67 22.51 -16.44
N ASP A 288 10.19 21.44 -17.08
CA ASP A 288 11.64 21.16 -17.08
C ASP A 288 12.37 21.10 -18.43
N GLY A 289 11.73 21.44 -19.56
CA GLY A 289 12.41 21.58 -20.86
C GLY A 289 13.10 20.30 -21.36
N ASP A 290 14.30 20.43 -21.92
CA ASP A 290 15.09 19.33 -22.56
C ASP A 290 15.78 18.36 -21.56
N ALA A 291 15.37 18.35 -20.28
CA ALA A 291 15.99 17.51 -19.26
C ALA A 291 15.75 16.00 -19.51
N THR A 292 16.76 15.18 -19.21
CA THR A 292 16.67 13.72 -19.23
C THR A 292 15.73 13.24 -18.13
N ARG A 293 14.69 12.49 -18.53
CA ARG A 293 13.66 11.99 -17.63
C ARG A 293 13.96 10.58 -17.14
N VAL A 294 13.93 10.38 -15.82
CA VAL A 294 14.07 9.08 -15.18
C VAL A 294 13.05 8.94 -14.05
N CYS A 295 12.33 7.82 -14.00
CA CYS A 295 11.35 7.53 -12.95
C CYS A 295 11.68 6.19 -12.30
N PHE A 296 11.87 6.20 -10.98
CA PHE A 296 12.13 5.05 -10.14
C PHE A 296 10.81 4.65 -9.46
N LEU A 297 10.32 3.45 -9.74
CA LEU A 297 9.09 2.97 -9.13
C LEU A 297 9.39 1.79 -8.21
N GLN A 298 8.67 1.72 -7.10
CA GLN A 298 8.71 0.64 -6.11
C GLN A 298 7.32 -0.01 -5.97
N GLU A 299 7.27 -1.24 -5.44
CA GLU A 299 6.04 -2.06 -5.32
C GLU A 299 5.25 -2.25 -6.64
N VAL A 300 5.96 -2.36 -7.76
CA VAL A 300 5.35 -2.59 -9.07
C VAL A 300 4.99 -4.06 -9.27
N GLY A 301 3.70 -4.32 -9.48
CA GLY A 301 3.21 -5.60 -9.96
C GLY A 301 3.47 -5.81 -11.45
N SER A 302 3.63 -7.07 -11.85
CA SER A 302 3.95 -7.46 -13.23
C SER A 302 2.96 -6.91 -14.25
N ALA A 303 1.66 -6.93 -13.92
CA ALA A 303 0.60 -6.39 -14.77
C ALA A 303 0.71 -4.86 -14.99
N PHE A 304 1.21 -4.11 -13.99
CA PHE A 304 1.43 -2.66 -14.14
C PHE A 304 2.63 -2.40 -15.06
N ALA A 305 3.72 -3.16 -14.90
CA ALA A 305 4.89 -3.08 -15.79
C ALA A 305 4.52 -3.41 -17.25
N ASP A 306 3.67 -4.42 -17.47
CA ASP A 306 3.19 -4.76 -18.81
C ASP A 306 2.26 -3.68 -19.38
N ALA A 307 1.39 -3.09 -18.55
CA ALA A 307 0.55 -1.97 -18.97
C ALA A 307 1.38 -0.74 -19.37
N LEU A 308 2.46 -0.42 -18.65
CA LEU A 308 3.40 0.64 -19.04
C LEU A 308 4.05 0.35 -20.40
N ARG A 309 4.51 -0.88 -20.64
CA ARG A 309 5.11 -1.27 -21.94
C ARG A 309 4.12 -1.24 -23.08
N ALA A 310 2.87 -1.59 -22.83
CA ALA A 310 1.81 -1.64 -23.82
C ALA A 310 1.34 -0.25 -24.27
N ARG A 311 1.58 0.80 -23.48
CA ARG A 311 1.30 2.19 -23.87
C ARG A 311 2.27 2.62 -24.97
N GLU A 312 1.75 2.87 -26.17
CA GLU A 312 2.53 3.30 -27.35
C GLU A 312 3.42 4.52 -27.03
N ASP A 313 2.84 5.47 -26.29
CA ASP A 313 3.45 6.76 -26.00
C ASP A 313 4.56 6.67 -24.94
N ILE A 314 4.54 5.63 -24.11
CA ILE A 314 5.63 5.25 -23.20
C ILE A 314 6.65 4.39 -23.94
N GLY A 315 6.23 3.31 -24.59
CA GLY A 315 7.11 2.37 -25.29
C GLY A 315 7.93 3.02 -26.40
N ALA A 316 7.43 4.09 -27.04
CA ALA A 316 8.18 4.86 -28.03
C ALA A 316 9.27 5.75 -27.42
N ALA A 317 9.04 6.31 -26.22
CA ALA A 317 9.89 7.36 -25.65
C ALA A 317 10.76 6.90 -24.48
N TYR A 318 10.42 5.78 -23.81
CA TYR A 318 11.08 5.32 -22.60
C TYR A 318 11.41 3.83 -22.65
N ASP A 319 12.54 3.46 -22.06
CA ASP A 319 12.88 2.08 -21.72
C ASP A 319 12.28 1.74 -20.35
N VAL A 320 11.39 0.75 -20.32
CA VAL A 320 10.79 0.20 -19.08
C VAL A 320 11.69 -0.94 -18.57
N CYS A 321 12.66 -0.58 -17.74
CA CYS A 321 13.69 -1.46 -17.23
C CYS A 321 13.20 -2.21 -15.99
N CYS A 322 12.89 -3.51 -16.15
CA CYS A 322 12.54 -4.40 -15.05
C CYS A 322 13.69 -5.37 -14.78
N PRO A 323 13.92 -5.77 -13.51
CA PRO A 323 14.94 -6.76 -13.21
C PRO A 323 14.58 -8.10 -13.85
N SER A 324 15.59 -8.87 -14.26
CA SER A 324 15.38 -10.21 -14.82
C SER A 324 14.79 -11.19 -13.80
N ASP A 325 15.01 -10.96 -12.51
CA ASP A 325 14.54 -11.80 -11.41
C ASP A 325 13.39 -11.14 -10.61
N MET A 326 12.28 -10.82 -11.28
CA MET A 326 11.06 -10.33 -10.62
C MET A 326 10.45 -11.37 -9.67
N ASP A 327 9.81 -10.95 -8.57
CA ASP A 327 9.12 -11.81 -7.60
C ASP A 327 7.67 -12.09 -8.03
N PRO A 328 7.36 -13.28 -8.56
CA PRO A 328 6.01 -13.61 -9.02
C PRO A 328 5.04 -13.92 -7.87
N LYS A 329 5.55 -14.12 -6.65
CA LYS A 329 4.77 -14.53 -5.48
C LYS A 329 4.24 -13.32 -4.72
N ARG A 330 5.11 -12.36 -4.40
CA ARG A 330 4.69 -11.08 -3.82
C ARG A 330 4.12 -10.14 -4.87
N ASP A 331 4.60 -10.26 -6.11
CA ASP A 331 4.24 -9.39 -7.24
C ASP A 331 4.44 -7.90 -6.88
N GLN A 332 5.57 -7.62 -6.23
CA GLN A 332 6.04 -6.31 -5.82
C GLN A 332 7.50 -6.19 -6.26
N ASN A 333 7.78 -5.23 -7.16
CA ASN A 333 9.09 -5.11 -7.78
C ASN A 333 9.51 -3.64 -7.93
N SER A 334 10.80 -3.40 -7.86
CA SER A 334 11.42 -2.13 -8.23
C SER A 334 11.72 -2.12 -9.74
N ILE A 335 11.41 -1.01 -10.41
CA ILE A 335 11.69 -0.81 -11.84
C ILE A 335 12.21 0.61 -12.10
N VAL A 336 12.79 0.82 -13.28
CA VAL A 336 13.25 2.14 -13.75
C VAL A 336 12.66 2.44 -15.12
N LEU A 337 12.07 3.62 -15.29
CA LEU A 337 11.70 4.15 -16.61
C LEU A 337 12.72 5.21 -16.99
N MET A 338 13.36 5.06 -18.13
CA MET A 338 14.43 5.96 -18.58
C MET A 338 14.15 6.46 -19.99
N SER A 339 14.33 7.76 -20.25
CA SER A 339 14.14 8.32 -21.59
C SER A 339 15.08 7.68 -22.61
N LYS A 340 14.55 7.21 -23.75
CA LYS A 340 15.34 6.67 -24.87
C LYS A 340 16.19 7.75 -25.55
N SER A 341 15.83 9.03 -25.41
CA SER A 341 16.66 10.13 -25.90
C SER A 341 18.00 10.20 -25.18
N PHE A 342 18.08 9.71 -23.94
CA PHE A 342 19.31 9.69 -23.14
C PHE A 342 20.41 8.86 -23.82
N THR A 343 20.07 7.69 -24.34
CA THR A 343 20.98 6.82 -25.08
C THR A 343 20.93 7.07 -26.59
N ASN A 344 20.09 8.01 -27.05
CA ASN A 344 19.76 8.26 -28.45
C ASN A 344 19.37 6.97 -29.20
N GLY A 345 18.72 6.03 -28.50
CA GLY A 345 18.37 4.70 -29.02
C GLY A 345 19.54 3.79 -29.38
N ASN A 346 20.79 4.19 -29.11
CA ASN A 346 21.99 3.48 -29.56
C ASN A 346 22.37 2.30 -28.64
N ALA A 347 21.85 2.26 -27.42
CA ALA A 347 22.12 1.20 -26.47
C ALA A 347 20.94 1.03 -25.49
N THR A 348 20.54 -0.23 -25.28
CA THR A 348 19.61 -0.60 -24.20
C THR A 348 20.37 -0.60 -22.86
N PRO A 349 19.77 -0.08 -21.77
CA PRO A 349 20.35 -0.18 -20.44
C PRO A 349 20.71 -1.62 -20.06
N ARG A 350 21.91 -1.82 -19.52
CA ARG A 350 22.40 -3.12 -19.10
C ARG A 350 22.10 -3.33 -17.62
N GLU A 351 21.37 -4.39 -17.29
CA GLU A 351 21.11 -4.76 -15.89
C GLU A 351 22.41 -5.13 -15.16
N VAL A 352 22.58 -4.61 -13.94
CA VAL A 352 23.69 -4.91 -13.01
C VAL A 352 23.21 -5.30 -11.61
N THR A 353 21.91 -5.56 -11.45
CA THR A 353 21.27 -5.92 -10.18
C THR A 353 22.03 -7.02 -9.43
N SER A 354 22.33 -8.13 -10.09
CA SER A 354 23.03 -9.27 -9.47
C SER A 354 24.47 -8.95 -9.07
N ASP A 355 25.14 -8.05 -9.80
CA ASP A 355 26.52 -7.66 -9.49
C ASP A 355 26.58 -6.80 -8.24
N VAL A 356 25.64 -5.86 -8.09
CA VAL A 356 25.49 -5.06 -6.86
C VAL A 356 25.12 -5.94 -5.68
N LEU A 357 24.13 -6.83 -5.83
CA LEU A 357 23.69 -7.71 -4.73
C LEU A 357 24.82 -8.64 -4.25
N ARG A 358 25.74 -9.04 -5.13
CA ARG A 358 26.92 -9.83 -4.74
C ARG A 358 27.83 -9.08 -3.77
N LEU A 359 27.92 -7.76 -3.86
CA LEU A 359 28.72 -6.93 -2.96
C LEU A 359 28.12 -6.84 -1.55
N MET A 360 26.83 -7.17 -1.38
CA MET A 360 26.22 -7.30 -0.05
C MET A 360 26.62 -8.59 0.68
N GLY A 361 27.17 -9.58 -0.04
CA GLY A 361 27.50 -10.89 0.51
C GLY A 361 26.28 -11.58 1.13
N GLU A 362 26.43 -12.18 2.31
CA GLU A 362 25.34 -12.90 3.00
C GLU A 362 24.13 -12.01 3.34
N ARG A 363 24.31 -10.69 3.43
CA ARG A 363 23.22 -9.74 3.71
C ARG A 363 22.24 -9.59 2.55
N SER A 364 22.58 -10.04 1.34
CA SER A 364 21.60 -10.05 0.24
C SER A 364 20.43 -10.99 0.55
N ALA A 365 20.60 -11.99 1.43
CA ALA A 365 19.55 -12.92 1.81
C ALA A 365 18.43 -12.28 2.66
N SER A 366 18.68 -11.11 3.28
CA SER A 366 17.65 -10.34 3.98
C SER A 366 16.87 -9.38 3.09
N LEU A 367 17.29 -9.18 1.85
CA LEU A 367 16.50 -8.49 0.85
C LEU A 367 15.46 -9.42 0.26
N SER A 368 14.22 -8.96 0.15
CA SER A 368 13.21 -9.75 -0.53
C SER A 368 13.36 -9.57 -2.04
N LYS A 369 13.10 -10.65 -2.77
CA LYS A 369 13.28 -10.69 -4.22
C LYS A 369 12.44 -9.62 -4.92
N GLY A 370 13.00 -8.87 -5.87
CA GLY A 370 12.30 -7.79 -6.55
C GLY A 370 12.38 -6.43 -5.87
N ASP A 371 12.83 -6.32 -4.61
CA ASP A 371 12.92 -5.03 -3.91
C ASP A 371 13.98 -4.09 -4.50
N PHE A 372 14.97 -4.61 -5.26
CA PHE A 372 16.06 -3.83 -5.84
C PHE A 372 16.27 -4.13 -7.32
N CYS A 373 16.58 -3.09 -8.10
CA CYS A 373 17.10 -3.23 -9.47
C CYS A 373 18.12 -2.12 -9.78
N ALA A 374 19.09 -2.40 -10.66
CA ALA A 374 20.03 -1.40 -11.14
C ALA A 374 20.43 -1.62 -12.60
N PHE A 375 20.59 -0.52 -13.34
CA PHE A 375 20.91 -0.52 -14.76
C PHE A 375 22.02 0.47 -15.08
N VAL A 376 22.97 0.06 -15.92
CA VAL A 376 24.00 0.92 -16.49
C VAL A 376 23.57 1.39 -17.87
N ALA A 377 23.66 2.70 -18.11
CA ALA A 377 23.42 3.31 -19.42
C ALA A 377 24.48 4.36 -19.74
N THR A 378 24.86 4.48 -21.00
CA THR A 378 25.82 5.49 -21.45
C THR A 378 25.08 6.69 -22.04
N GLY A 379 25.36 7.89 -21.53
CA GLY A 379 24.76 9.13 -22.03
C GLY A 379 25.25 9.44 -23.44
N ALA A 380 24.34 9.64 -24.38
CA ALA A 380 24.69 9.93 -25.77
C ALA A 380 25.31 11.32 -25.97
N SER A 381 25.00 12.26 -25.07
CA SER A 381 25.47 13.65 -25.14
C SER A 381 26.88 13.84 -24.57
N ASP A 382 27.26 13.08 -23.54
CA ASP A 382 28.52 13.25 -22.81
C ASP A 382 29.42 12.01 -22.82
N GLY A 383 28.92 10.86 -23.27
CA GLY A 383 29.63 9.59 -23.31
C GLY A 383 29.92 8.99 -21.93
N LYS A 384 29.36 9.55 -20.86
CA LYS A 384 29.56 9.07 -19.48
C LYS A 384 28.68 7.88 -19.19
N ASN A 385 29.11 7.01 -18.28
CA ASN A 385 28.30 5.89 -17.80
C ASN A 385 27.55 6.27 -16.53
N TYR A 386 26.25 5.98 -16.55
CA TYR A 386 25.32 6.26 -15.48
C TYR A 386 24.77 4.95 -14.92
N VAL A 387 24.68 4.87 -13.60
CA VAL A 387 23.88 3.84 -12.91
C VAL A 387 22.55 4.46 -12.49
N PHE A 388 21.46 3.81 -12.87
CA PHE A 388 20.11 4.11 -12.42
C PHE A 388 19.60 2.95 -11.58
N ALA A 389 19.28 3.20 -10.31
CA ALA A 389 18.84 2.17 -9.38
C ALA A 389 17.51 2.54 -8.71
N SER A 390 16.68 1.53 -8.45
CA SER A 390 15.42 1.65 -7.69
C SER A 390 15.43 0.65 -6.53
N PHE A 391 15.00 1.08 -5.34
CA PHE A 391 14.97 0.25 -4.14
C PHE A 391 13.71 0.45 -3.28
N HIS A 392 13.15 -0.64 -2.81
CA HIS A 392 12.11 -0.70 -1.80
C HIS A 392 12.69 -1.29 -0.50
N GLY A 393 12.82 -0.45 0.53
CA GLY A 393 13.29 -0.86 1.85
C GLY A 393 12.35 -1.85 2.52
N ASP A 394 12.90 -2.72 3.35
CA ASP A 394 12.06 -3.49 4.29
C ASP A 394 11.27 -2.54 5.20
N THR A 395 10.19 -3.03 5.81
CA THR A 395 9.28 -2.21 6.62
C THR A 395 9.96 -1.39 7.72
N ASP A 396 11.11 -1.86 8.23
CA ASP A 396 11.88 -1.20 9.28
C ASP A 396 13.11 -0.44 8.72
N GLY A 397 13.33 -0.45 7.41
CA GLY A 397 14.42 0.25 6.69
C GLY A 397 15.82 -0.30 6.98
N LEU A 398 15.94 -1.49 7.57
CA LEU A 398 17.22 -2.01 8.09
C LEU A 398 18.20 -2.40 6.98
N GLN A 399 17.70 -2.68 5.76
CA GLN A 399 18.55 -3.00 4.61
C GLN A 399 19.04 -1.77 3.84
N THR A 400 18.44 -0.60 4.06
CA THR A 400 18.70 0.63 3.30
C THR A 400 20.17 1.03 3.28
N LYS A 401 20.84 1.05 4.45
CA LYS A 401 22.27 1.38 4.52
C LYS A 401 23.14 0.34 3.78
N HIS A 402 22.76 -0.94 3.84
CA HIS A 402 23.53 -2.02 3.23
C HIS A 402 23.45 -2.01 1.71
N ILE A 403 22.25 -1.84 1.14
CA ILE A 403 22.13 -1.73 -0.32
C ILE A 403 22.78 -0.45 -0.83
N THR A 404 22.67 0.65 -0.08
CA THR A 404 23.36 1.90 -0.43
C THR A 404 24.88 1.74 -0.45
N SER A 405 25.46 1.04 0.55
CA SER A 405 26.89 0.68 0.55
C SER A 405 27.28 -0.11 -0.70
N ALA A 406 26.46 -1.09 -1.08
CA ALA A 406 26.76 -1.98 -2.20
C ALA A 406 26.70 -1.24 -3.54
N VAL A 407 25.73 -0.34 -3.72
CA VAL A 407 25.68 0.52 -4.92
C VAL A 407 26.87 1.47 -4.96
N ASP A 408 27.24 2.09 -3.84
CA ASP A 408 28.41 2.99 -3.79
C ASP A 408 29.71 2.23 -4.11
N ALA A 409 29.89 1.04 -3.54
CA ALA A 409 31.02 0.16 -3.82
C ALA A 409 31.08 -0.27 -5.29
N PHE A 410 29.93 -0.61 -5.89
CA PHE A 410 29.83 -0.92 -7.31
C PHE A 410 30.28 0.27 -8.18
N CYS A 411 29.85 1.47 -7.83
CA CYS A 411 30.20 2.70 -8.56
C CYS A 411 31.66 3.13 -8.33
N ALA A 412 32.25 2.78 -7.19
CA ALA A 412 33.63 3.09 -6.85
C ALA A 412 34.65 2.13 -7.49
N ASP A 413 34.23 0.93 -7.87
CA ASP A 413 35.08 0.00 -8.60
C ASP A 413 35.38 0.53 -10.01
N ALA A 414 36.65 0.89 -10.24
CA ALA A 414 37.13 1.46 -11.49
C ALA A 414 36.86 0.55 -12.71
N SER A 415 36.70 -0.77 -12.52
CA SER A 415 36.38 -1.70 -13.61
C SER A 415 34.97 -1.51 -14.16
N ASN A 416 34.06 -0.93 -13.37
CA ASN A 416 32.69 -0.64 -13.80
C ASN A 416 32.57 0.70 -14.54
N ALA A 417 33.60 1.55 -14.46
CA ALA A 417 33.69 2.84 -15.14
C ALA A 417 32.43 3.71 -14.98
N VAL A 418 31.91 3.83 -13.75
CA VAL A 418 30.68 4.59 -13.44
C VAL A 418 31.02 6.03 -13.06
N ASP A 419 30.52 6.98 -13.85
CA ASP A 419 30.73 8.42 -13.63
C ASP A 419 29.68 9.01 -12.70
N VAL A 420 28.41 8.61 -12.87
CA VAL A 420 27.27 9.15 -12.12
C VAL A 420 26.34 8.01 -11.69
N CYS A 421 25.78 8.10 -10.49
CA CYS A 421 24.69 7.23 -10.07
C CYS A 421 23.51 8.07 -9.58
N VAL A 422 22.31 7.71 -10.02
CA VAL A 422 21.03 8.25 -9.55
C VAL A 422 20.22 7.09 -8.98
N PHE A 423 19.88 7.19 -7.70
CA PHE A 423 19.26 6.09 -6.95
C PHE A 423 17.98 6.57 -6.28
N GLY A 424 16.83 6.25 -6.87
CA GLY A 424 15.52 6.49 -6.25
C GLY A 424 15.15 5.36 -5.31
N MET A 425 14.59 5.67 -4.14
CA MET A 425 14.19 4.66 -3.18
C MET A 425 13.03 5.09 -2.30
N ASP A 426 12.21 4.12 -1.93
CA ASP A 426 11.55 4.12 -0.63
C ASP A 426 12.53 3.48 0.36
N ALA A 427 13.16 4.31 1.19
CA ALA A 427 14.15 3.88 2.17
C ALA A 427 13.52 3.31 3.45
N ASN A 428 12.20 3.42 3.61
CA ASN A 428 11.48 3.13 4.86
C ASN A 428 12.16 3.77 6.11
N THR A 429 12.65 5.00 5.97
CA THR A 429 13.23 5.78 7.07
C THR A 429 12.17 6.44 7.95
N HIS A 430 12.45 6.55 9.25
CA HIS A 430 11.51 7.08 10.25
C HIS A 430 12.06 8.29 10.98
N SER A 431 11.19 9.26 11.30
CA SER A 431 11.54 10.40 12.17
C SER A 431 11.79 9.91 13.61
N PHE A 432 10.89 9.07 14.13
CA PHE A 432 11.06 8.40 15.41
C PHE A 432 11.53 6.97 15.19
N HIS A 433 12.70 6.62 15.72
CA HIS A 433 13.31 5.33 15.44
C HIS A 433 14.00 4.73 16.67
N LYS A 434 14.48 3.50 16.51
CA LYS A 434 15.27 2.78 17.50
C LYS A 434 16.30 1.92 16.79
N ASP A 435 17.56 2.10 17.12
CA ASP A 435 18.70 1.39 16.54
C ASP A 435 18.47 -0.12 16.47
N GLY A 436 18.78 -0.69 15.31
CA GLY A 436 18.61 -2.11 15.02
C GLY A 436 17.15 -2.59 14.96
N LYS A 437 16.17 -1.70 15.12
CA LYS A 437 14.74 -2.01 14.98
C LYS A 437 14.04 -1.19 13.93
N LYS A 438 14.42 0.08 13.75
CA LYS A 438 13.89 0.99 12.73
C LYS A 438 14.99 1.94 12.31
N GLN A 439 15.13 2.19 11.01
CA GLN A 439 16.10 3.11 10.47
C GLN A 439 15.65 4.56 10.66
N GLY A 440 16.41 5.35 11.40
CA GLY A 440 16.20 6.79 11.52
C GLY A 440 16.55 7.54 10.23
N VAL A 441 15.79 8.58 9.89
CA VAL A 441 16.10 9.40 8.71
C VAL A 441 17.37 10.22 8.87
N VAL A 442 17.56 10.87 10.03
CA VAL A 442 18.77 11.66 10.33
C VAL A 442 20.00 10.74 10.33
N ASP A 443 19.90 9.59 10.99
CA ASP A 443 20.89 8.52 10.99
C ASP A 443 21.26 8.00 9.60
N PHE A 444 20.32 8.05 8.65
CA PHE A 444 20.57 7.67 7.27
C PHE A 444 21.35 8.76 6.54
N ILE A 445 20.93 10.02 6.66
CA ILE A 445 21.66 11.18 6.09
C ILE A 445 23.08 11.29 6.62
N ASP A 446 23.28 11.13 7.94
CA ASP A 446 24.61 11.14 8.56
C ASP A 446 25.48 9.99 8.04
N TYR A 447 24.88 8.82 7.86
CA TYR A 447 25.56 7.67 7.27
C TYR A 447 25.99 7.94 5.82
N LEU A 448 25.12 8.53 4.99
CA LEU A 448 25.46 8.88 3.60
C LEU A 448 26.70 9.77 3.57
N LYS A 449 26.70 10.84 4.37
CA LYS A 449 27.80 11.82 4.48
C LYS A 449 29.10 11.20 5.00
N ALA A 450 29.01 10.29 5.96
CA ALA A 450 30.18 9.73 6.63
C ALA A 450 30.79 8.52 5.90
N SER A 451 29.99 7.77 5.13
CA SER A 451 30.34 6.42 4.71
C SER A 451 30.16 6.15 3.22
N THR A 452 29.64 7.10 2.45
CA THR A 452 29.37 6.92 1.01
C THR A 452 29.75 8.16 0.21
N SER A 453 29.72 8.03 -1.12
CA SER A 453 29.85 9.18 -2.03
C SER A 453 28.50 9.74 -2.48
N PHE A 454 27.40 9.36 -1.82
CA PHE A 454 26.05 9.82 -2.14
C PHE A 454 25.67 11.07 -1.35
N GLU A 455 24.93 11.96 -2.02
CA GLU A 455 24.18 13.04 -1.41
C GLU A 455 22.69 12.85 -1.68
N ALA A 456 21.84 13.09 -0.68
CA ALA A 456 20.39 12.98 -0.83
C ALA A 456 19.79 14.27 -1.41
N CYS A 457 18.72 14.16 -2.19
CA CYS A 457 18.00 15.29 -2.80
C CYS A 457 17.59 16.35 -1.77
N TRP A 458 17.16 15.93 -0.57
CA TRP A 458 16.80 16.83 0.53
C TRP A 458 17.97 17.70 0.96
N THR A 459 19.15 17.09 1.17
CA THR A 459 20.37 17.81 1.56
C THR A 459 20.87 18.72 0.44
N LEU A 460 20.88 18.22 -0.81
CA LEU A 460 21.28 19.00 -1.98
C LEU A 460 20.42 20.26 -2.18
N ALA A 461 19.12 20.17 -1.87
CA ALA A 461 18.18 21.28 -1.94
C ALA A 461 18.10 22.12 -0.66
N ASN A 462 18.92 21.84 0.37
CA ASN A 462 18.88 22.49 1.68
C ASN A 462 17.51 22.41 2.39
N ILE A 463 16.81 21.29 2.24
CA ILE A 463 15.58 20.98 2.97
C ILE A 463 15.90 20.16 4.22
N ASP A 464 15.29 20.54 5.34
CA ASP A 464 15.31 19.72 6.56
C ASP A 464 14.56 18.41 6.33
N VAL A 465 15.30 17.30 6.38
CA VAL A 465 14.80 15.96 6.09
C VAL A 465 13.71 15.53 7.07
N GLU A 466 13.72 16.01 8.32
CA GLU A 466 12.68 15.67 9.30
C GLU A 466 11.30 16.25 8.93
N SER A 467 11.28 17.31 8.11
CA SER A 467 10.05 17.92 7.58
C SER A 467 9.61 17.33 6.22
N ALA A 468 10.46 16.49 5.62
CA ALA A 468 10.29 15.96 4.27
C ALA A 468 9.37 14.73 4.21
N HIS A 469 8.29 14.72 5.01
CA HIS A 469 7.33 13.61 5.04
C HIS A 469 6.83 13.27 3.63
N THR A 470 6.78 11.98 3.34
CA THR A 470 6.22 11.40 2.11
C THR A 470 5.09 10.43 2.40
N THR A 471 4.90 10.02 3.65
CA THR A 471 3.72 9.30 4.13
C THR A 471 2.95 10.10 5.17
N PHE A 472 1.65 9.80 5.29
CA PHE A 472 0.78 10.26 6.37
C PHE A 472 -0.46 9.35 6.48
N SER A 473 -0.33 8.24 7.22
CA SER A 473 -1.38 7.22 7.33
C SER A 473 -1.70 6.94 8.80
N ALA A 474 -2.93 7.27 9.21
CA ALA A 474 -3.45 6.99 10.55
C ALA A 474 -4.55 5.93 10.47
N ARG A 475 -4.37 4.82 11.19
CA ARG A 475 -5.27 3.66 11.20
C ARG A 475 -6.59 3.97 11.90
N THR A 476 -7.72 3.54 11.35
CA THR A 476 -9.04 3.78 11.97
C THR A 476 -9.48 2.62 12.87
N PHE A 477 -10.65 2.74 13.51
CA PHE A 477 -11.25 1.67 14.30
C PHE A 477 -12.03 0.63 13.47
N LEU A 478 -12.18 0.79 12.16
CA LEU A 478 -12.77 -0.22 11.28
C LEU A 478 -11.69 -1.16 10.74
N GLN A 479 -11.13 -2.00 11.62
CA GLN A 479 -10.15 -3.02 11.23
C GLN A 479 -10.12 -4.19 12.22
N ALA A 480 -9.60 -5.33 11.79
CA ALA A 480 -9.45 -6.51 12.65
C ALA A 480 -8.41 -6.35 13.77
N GLN A 481 -7.54 -5.33 13.70
CA GLN A 481 -6.47 -5.05 14.67
C GLN A 481 -6.69 -3.71 15.38
N LEU A 482 -7.73 -3.62 16.23
CA LEU A 482 -8.09 -2.36 16.91
C LEU A 482 -6.96 -1.74 17.74
N ASN A 483 -6.02 -2.55 18.24
CA ASN A 483 -4.86 -2.06 19.00
C ASN A 483 -3.90 -1.19 18.18
N LYS A 484 -4.10 -1.10 16.85
CA LYS A 484 -3.35 -0.21 15.96
C LYS A 484 -4.13 1.05 15.59
N ALA A 485 -5.39 1.18 16.01
CA ALA A 485 -6.21 2.33 15.68
C ALA A 485 -5.69 3.60 16.36
N VAL A 486 -5.85 4.71 15.68
CA VAL A 486 -5.48 6.06 16.11
C VAL A 486 -6.76 6.89 16.17
N PRO A 487 -7.02 7.64 17.25
CA PRO A 487 -8.11 8.62 17.28
C PRO A 487 -7.96 9.69 16.19
N LEU A 488 -9.05 10.12 15.56
CA LEU A 488 -8.97 11.12 14.49
C LEU A 488 -8.31 12.42 14.96
N ALA A 489 -8.61 12.85 16.19
CA ALA A 489 -8.04 14.06 16.78
C ALA A 489 -6.52 13.97 17.02
N ASP A 490 -5.98 12.76 17.12
CA ASP A 490 -4.56 12.49 17.39
C ASP A 490 -3.81 12.10 16.11
N ALA A 491 -4.48 12.03 14.95
CA ALA A 491 -3.95 11.47 13.71
C ALA A 491 -2.58 12.07 13.32
N GLU A 492 -2.36 13.37 13.53
CA GLU A 492 -1.09 14.03 13.17
C GLU A 492 0.08 13.76 14.12
N THR A 493 -0.20 13.43 15.38
CA THR A 493 0.79 13.45 16.48
C THR A 493 0.98 12.10 17.13
N HIS A 494 0.06 11.16 16.91
CA HIS A 494 0.10 9.84 17.54
C HIS A 494 1.30 9.02 17.05
N ILE A 495 1.97 8.34 17.97
CA ILE A 495 3.18 7.53 17.68
C ILE A 495 2.92 6.33 16.75
N LEU A 496 1.66 5.96 16.55
CA LEU A 496 1.25 4.88 15.62
C LEU A 496 0.89 5.40 14.23
N THR A 497 0.84 6.72 14.02
CA THR A 497 0.67 7.30 12.69
C THR A 497 1.96 7.11 11.90
N ASP A 498 1.84 6.55 10.70
CA ASP A 498 2.94 6.51 9.74
C ASP A 498 3.05 7.86 9.05
N ARG A 499 3.91 8.74 9.57
CA ARG A 499 4.16 10.07 9.01
C ARG A 499 5.66 10.31 8.96
N HIS A 500 6.30 9.86 7.88
CA HIS A 500 7.76 9.79 7.82
C HIS A 500 8.32 10.22 6.46
N PRO A 501 9.56 10.76 6.43
CA PRO A 501 10.31 11.05 5.20
C PRO A 501 10.95 9.77 4.67
N LYS A 502 10.17 8.94 3.96
CA LYS A 502 10.62 7.61 3.53
C LYS A 502 11.31 7.61 2.18
N ASP A 503 10.93 8.51 1.28
CA ASP A 503 11.36 8.45 -0.12
C ASP A 503 12.52 9.43 -0.38
N HIS A 504 13.55 8.94 -1.09
CA HIS A 504 14.80 9.67 -1.34
C HIS A 504 15.28 9.45 -2.77
N ILE A 505 15.90 10.48 -3.35
CA ILE A 505 16.73 10.36 -4.55
C ILE A 505 18.16 10.67 -4.13
N LEU A 506 19.05 9.68 -4.27
CA LEU A 506 20.47 9.84 -3.96
C LEU A 506 21.26 10.05 -5.24
N ILE A 507 22.19 11.00 -5.22
CA ILE A 507 23.10 11.27 -6.34
C ILE A 507 24.53 11.04 -5.90
N ARG A 508 25.28 10.27 -6.70
CA ARG A 508 26.74 10.16 -6.60
C ARG A 508 27.35 10.69 -7.88
N THR A 509 28.22 11.68 -7.77
CA THR A 509 28.90 12.29 -8.91
C THR A 509 30.13 13.06 -8.44
N SER A 510 31.16 13.17 -9.28
CA SER A 510 32.26 14.12 -9.06
C SER A 510 31.97 15.51 -9.64
N THR A 511 30.89 15.64 -10.42
CA THR A 511 30.47 16.86 -11.09
C THR A 511 29.52 17.64 -10.17
N PRO A 512 29.75 18.93 -9.89
CA PRO A 512 28.87 19.72 -9.03
C PRO A 512 27.43 19.72 -9.52
N ILE A 513 26.48 19.67 -8.57
CA ILE A 513 25.04 19.65 -8.85
C ILE A 513 24.47 21.05 -8.66
N ALA A 514 23.74 21.56 -9.66
CA ALA A 514 22.85 22.71 -9.49
C ALA A 514 21.40 22.23 -9.39
N VAL A 515 20.79 22.39 -8.22
CA VAL A 515 19.38 22.04 -8.01
C VAL A 515 18.48 23.06 -8.70
N ARG A 516 17.54 22.57 -9.52
CA ARG A 516 16.51 23.38 -10.18
C ARG A 516 15.18 23.28 -9.44
N VAL A 517 14.76 22.04 -9.13
CA VAL A 517 13.46 21.75 -8.53
C VAL A 517 13.61 20.61 -7.53
N LEU A 518 12.93 20.73 -6.40
CA LEU A 518 12.64 19.61 -5.50
C LEU A 518 11.20 19.75 -5.01
N GLU A 519 10.36 18.80 -5.38
CA GLU A 519 8.93 18.82 -5.09
C GLU A 519 8.46 17.45 -4.58
N ARG A 520 7.37 17.51 -3.81
CA ARG A 520 6.57 16.33 -3.46
C ARG A 520 5.26 16.42 -4.22
N ILE A 521 4.65 15.29 -4.53
CA ILE A 521 3.34 15.24 -5.17
C ILE A 521 2.48 14.21 -4.42
N ASN A 522 1.36 14.66 -3.88
CA ASN A 522 0.32 13.78 -3.32
C ASN A 522 -1.10 14.25 -3.67
N SER A 523 -1.21 15.08 -4.71
CA SER A 523 -2.47 15.58 -5.24
C SER A 523 -2.30 15.88 -6.73
N VAL A 524 -3.19 15.32 -7.55
CA VAL A 524 -3.26 15.55 -8.99
C VAL A 524 -4.70 15.86 -9.37
N ASP A 525 -4.90 16.96 -10.10
CA ASP A 525 -6.14 17.20 -10.82
C ASP A 525 -6.11 16.40 -12.13
N PHE A 526 -6.82 15.28 -12.18
CA PHE A 526 -6.85 14.40 -13.36
C PHE A 526 -7.52 15.01 -14.61
N THR A 527 -8.03 16.24 -14.55
CA THR A 527 -8.54 16.97 -15.72
C THR A 527 -7.48 17.89 -16.35
N SER A 528 -6.74 18.63 -15.53
CA SER A 528 -5.69 19.56 -15.97
C SER A 528 -4.27 18.98 -15.87
N PHE A 529 -4.13 17.87 -15.15
CA PHE A 529 -2.87 17.26 -14.70
C PHE A 529 -1.98 18.18 -13.85
N THR A 530 -2.56 19.22 -13.25
CA THR A 530 -1.86 20.06 -12.27
C THR A 530 -1.51 19.23 -11.03
N THR A 531 -0.24 19.28 -10.63
CA THR A 531 0.32 18.58 -9.48
C THR A 531 0.45 19.52 -8.28
N SER A 532 0.33 18.99 -7.06
CA SER A 532 0.62 19.72 -5.84
C SER A 532 0.94 18.80 -4.66
N TYR A 533 1.42 19.40 -3.57
CA TYR A 533 1.63 18.74 -2.28
C TYR A 533 0.76 19.35 -1.19
N ASP A 534 0.06 18.48 -0.46
CA ASP A 534 -0.75 18.79 0.70
C ASP A 534 -0.24 18.00 1.91
N ALA A 535 0.54 18.65 2.77
CA ALA A 535 1.14 18.04 3.96
C ALA A 535 0.12 17.60 5.03
N GLY A 536 -1.13 18.06 4.93
CA GLY A 536 -2.24 17.70 5.81
C GLY A 536 -3.12 16.59 5.25
N SER A 537 -2.93 16.19 3.99
CA SER A 537 -3.70 15.10 3.39
C SER A 537 -3.20 13.76 3.91
N MET A 538 -4.09 12.98 4.53
CA MET A 538 -3.81 11.60 4.91
C MET A 538 -3.97 10.67 3.71
N PHE A 539 -3.26 9.56 3.73
CA PHE A 539 -3.42 8.49 2.76
C PHE A 539 -4.31 7.37 3.32
N PRO A 540 -5.13 6.73 2.45
CA PRO A 540 -5.29 7.01 1.02
C PRO A 540 -6.06 8.33 0.78
N ASN A 541 -5.83 8.99 -0.35
CA ASN A 541 -6.60 10.17 -0.73
C ASN A 541 -7.12 10.08 -2.17
N ALA A 542 -8.23 10.76 -2.46
CA ALA A 542 -8.88 10.66 -3.77
C ALA A 542 -8.10 11.33 -4.92
N ARG A 543 -7.13 12.19 -4.59
CA ARG A 543 -6.33 12.97 -5.54
C ARG A 543 -5.02 12.29 -5.90
N PHE A 544 -4.66 11.17 -5.27
CA PHE A 544 -3.39 10.50 -5.51
C PHE A 544 -3.46 8.98 -5.23
N PRO A 545 -3.07 8.13 -6.20
CA PRO A 545 -3.34 6.69 -6.14
C PRO A 545 -2.21 5.90 -5.47
N SER A 546 -1.73 6.37 -4.33
CA SER A 546 -0.69 5.72 -3.51
C SER A 546 -0.84 6.17 -2.04
N ASP A 547 -0.22 5.45 -1.12
CA ASP A 547 0.01 5.84 0.27
C ASP A 547 1.35 6.55 0.52
N HIS A 548 2.12 6.77 -0.55
CA HIS A 548 3.32 7.60 -0.57
C HIS A 548 3.15 8.76 -1.55
N ALA A 549 3.69 9.92 -1.20
CA ALA A 549 3.91 11.02 -2.13
C ALA A 549 5.05 10.66 -3.10
N ALA A 550 4.94 11.08 -4.36
CA ALA A 550 6.09 11.04 -5.27
C ALA A 550 7.06 12.16 -4.93
N VAL A 551 8.36 11.92 -5.08
CA VAL A 551 9.42 12.94 -4.96
C VAL A 551 9.97 13.21 -6.35
N VAL A 552 9.97 14.48 -6.76
CA VAL A 552 10.53 14.95 -8.04
C VAL A 552 11.74 15.83 -7.76
N PHE A 553 12.87 15.51 -8.37
CA PHE A 553 14.13 16.21 -8.21
C PHE A 553 14.76 16.49 -9.57
N ALA A 554 14.89 17.77 -9.90
CA ALA A 554 15.50 18.24 -11.13
C ALA A 554 16.79 19.00 -10.86
N PHE A 555 17.82 18.70 -11.63
CA PHE A 555 19.15 19.24 -11.42
C PHE A 555 19.99 19.22 -12.69
N ASP A 556 21.02 20.07 -12.72
CA ASP A 556 22.03 20.11 -13.76
C ASP A 556 23.38 19.63 -13.20
N LEU A 557 24.17 18.96 -14.04
CA LEU A 557 25.56 18.60 -13.75
C LEU A 557 26.48 19.67 -14.36
N ASN A 558 27.12 20.48 -13.51
CA ASN A 558 27.92 21.67 -13.89
C ASN A 558 29.36 21.40 -14.35
#